data_AF-A0A5C5SR78-F1
#
_entry.id   AF-A0A5C5SR78-F1
#
_cell.length_a   1.000
_cell.length_b   1.000
_cell.length_c   1.000
_cell.angle_alpha   90.00
_cell.angle_beta   90.00
_cell.angle_gamma   90.00
#
_symmetry.space_group_name_H-M   'P 1'
#
loop_
_entity.id
_entity.type
_entity.pdbx_description
1 polymer ?
#
loop_
_entity_poly.entity_id
_entity_poly.type
_entity_poly.pdbx_seq_one_letter_code
_entity_poly.pdbx_strand_id
1 'polypeptide(L)' 'MAEKIQTEKKAAEQRKIVCKGPKDKNSGAEAIRLPELSKKDKPFDIYEGQTLVVGRDVPAETADKLLKMDSWKFEEVK' A
#
# COMPACT_ATOMS: atom_id res chain seq x y z
N MET A 1 9.59 26.30 -32.24
CA MET A 1 8.44 26.66 -31.39
C MET A 1 7.43 25.52 -31.50
N ALA A 2 6.90 24.87 -30.49
CA ALA A 2 7.25 24.69 -29.10
C ALA A 2 6.53 23.37 -28.71
N GLU A 3 7.27 22.48 -28.07
CA GLU A 3 6.81 21.64 -26.95
C GLU A 3 5.40 21.01 -27.05
N LYS A 4 5.32 19.79 -27.58
CA LYS A 4 4.29 18.83 -27.15
C LYS A 4 4.90 17.85 -26.15
N ILE A 5 5.16 18.38 -24.96
CA ILE A 5 5.63 17.64 -23.80
C ILE A 5 4.47 16.80 -23.27
N GLN A 6 4.68 15.48 -23.29
CA GLN A 6 4.23 14.52 -22.28
C GLN A 6 2.84 14.75 -21.70
N THR A 7 1.83 14.06 -22.25
CA THR A 7 0.78 13.52 -21.38
C THR A 7 0.17 12.29 -22.02
N GLU A 8 1.01 11.28 -22.25
CA GLU A 8 0.58 9.92 -21.97
C GLU A 8 0.21 9.91 -20.48
N LYS A 9 -1.02 10.31 -20.16
CA LYS A 9 -1.73 9.81 -19.00
C LYS A 9 -1.87 8.32 -19.26
N LYS A 10 -0.77 7.58 -19.06
CA LYS A 10 -0.81 6.20 -18.61
C LYS A 10 -1.95 6.20 -17.62
N ALA A 11 -3.02 5.48 -17.96
CA ALA A 11 -3.90 4.96 -16.95
C ALA A 11 -2.94 4.32 -15.95
N ALA A 12 -2.62 5.05 -14.88
CA ALA A 12 -1.94 4.48 -13.75
C ALA A 12 -2.96 3.46 -13.30
N GLU A 13 -2.79 2.22 -13.75
CA GLU A 13 -3.42 1.06 -13.16
C GLU A 13 -3.17 1.25 -11.68
N GLN A 14 -4.19 1.78 -11.01
CA GLN A 14 -4.14 2.09 -9.60
C GLN A 14 -4.08 0.72 -8.95
N ARG A 15 -2.86 0.17 -8.82
CA ARG A 15 -2.64 -1.11 -8.16
C ARG A 15 -3.23 -0.95 -6.79
N LYS A 16 -4.17 -1.79 -6.42
CA LYS A 16 -4.72 -1.79 -5.07
C LYS A 16 -4.15 -3.00 -4.38
N ILE A 17 -3.83 -2.87 -3.11
CA ILE A 17 -3.44 -4.00 -2.28
C ILE A 17 -4.51 -4.17 -1.20
N VAL A 18 -5.05 -5.37 -1.09
CA VAL A 18 -5.95 -5.76 -0.02
C VAL A 18 -5.11 -6.42 1.05
N CYS A 19 -5.16 -5.86 2.24
CA CYS A 19 -4.63 -6.48 3.43
C CYS A 19 -5.55 -7.66 3.80
N LYS A 20 -5.07 -8.90 3.70
CA LYS A 20 -5.80 -10.10 4.12
C LYS A 20 -5.57 -10.44 5.60
N GLY A 21 -4.74 -9.65 6.29
CA GLY A 21 -4.43 -9.82 7.72
C GLY A 21 -3.09 -10.49 7.98
N PRO A 22 -2.74 -10.71 9.27
CA PRO A 22 -1.53 -11.41 9.64
C PRO A 22 -1.55 -12.85 9.13
N LYS A 23 -0.41 -13.32 8.59
CA LYS A 23 -0.24 -14.71 8.14
C LYS A 23 -0.37 -15.68 9.32
N ASP A 24 0.17 -15.28 10.46
CA ASP A 24 0.10 -16.01 11.71
C ASP A 24 -1.08 -15.53 12.55
N LYS A 25 -2.07 -16.40 12.75
CA LYS A 25 -3.17 -16.15 13.71
C LYS A 25 -2.69 -15.93 15.15
N ASN A 26 -1.46 -16.33 15.47
CA ASN A 26 -0.87 -16.17 16.79
C ASN A 26 -0.06 -14.86 16.95
N SER A 27 0.01 -14.02 15.91
CA SER A 27 0.77 -12.78 15.95
C SER A 27 0.14 -11.73 16.88
N GLY A 28 -1.16 -11.83 17.16
CA GLY A 28 -1.90 -10.87 17.99
C GLY A 28 -1.97 -9.45 17.42
N ALA A 29 -1.43 -9.25 16.21
CA ALA A 29 -1.37 -7.96 15.54
C ALA A 29 -2.70 -7.68 14.83
N GLU A 30 -3.47 -6.73 15.36
CA GLU A 30 -4.76 -6.29 14.79
C GLU A 30 -4.58 -5.31 13.62
N ALA A 31 -3.41 -4.64 13.54
CA ALA A 31 -3.06 -3.70 12.48
C ALA A 31 -1.54 -3.68 12.19
N ILE A 32 -1.14 -3.40 10.95
CA ILE A 32 0.23 -3.01 10.62
C ILE A 32 0.38 -1.51 10.78
N ARG A 33 1.27 -1.11 11.68
CA ARG A 33 1.68 0.27 11.81
C ARG A 33 2.85 0.55 10.88
N LEU A 34 2.68 1.48 9.94
CA LEU A 34 3.74 1.98 9.06
C LEU A 34 4.19 3.37 9.51
N PRO A 35 5.20 3.46 10.41
CA PRO A 35 5.73 4.75 10.86
C PRO A 35 6.38 5.53 9.71
N GLU A 36 6.90 4.83 8.69
CA GLU A 36 7.53 5.42 7.51
C GLU A 36 6.56 6.21 6.61
N LEU A 37 5.26 5.88 6.63
CA LEU A 37 4.22 6.67 5.94
C LEU A 37 3.68 7.82 6.77
N SER A 38 4.02 7.87 8.05
CA SER A 38 3.43 8.80 9.00
C SER A 38 4.02 10.20 8.80
N LYS A 39 3.49 10.95 7.84
CA LYS A 39 3.76 12.39 7.72
C LYS A 39 2.94 13.12 8.79
N LYS A 40 3.56 13.43 9.93
CA LYS A 40 3.00 14.19 11.07
C LYS A 40 2.15 13.37 12.05
N ASP A 41 2.82 12.63 12.91
CA ASP A 41 2.30 12.19 14.22
C ASP A 41 1.12 11.22 14.24
N LYS A 42 0.54 10.86 13.09
CA LYS A 42 -0.45 9.78 13.02
C LYS A 42 0.18 8.51 12.47
N PRO A 43 0.23 7.43 13.28
CA PRO A 43 0.60 6.13 12.76
C PRO A 43 -0.34 5.75 11.61
N PHE A 44 0.24 5.35 10.49
CA PHE A 44 -0.53 4.77 9.40
C PHE A 44 -0.81 3.31 9.77
N ASP A 45 -1.97 3.08 10.39
CA ASP A 45 -2.41 1.76 10.84
C ASP A 45 -3.24 1.10 9.73
N ILE A 46 -2.75 -0.02 9.20
CA ILE A 46 -3.42 -0.85 8.19
C ILE A 46 -4.11 -2.00 8.88
N TYR A 47 -5.42 -2.13 8.67
CA TYR A 47 -6.20 -3.20 9.27
C TYR A 47 -6.40 -4.37 8.31
N GLU A 48 -6.67 -5.55 8.85
CA GLU A 48 -7.15 -6.69 8.06
C GLU A 48 -8.43 -6.31 7.27
N GLY A 49 -8.51 -6.75 6.02
CA GLY A 49 -9.60 -6.44 5.09
C GLY A 49 -9.49 -5.06 4.42
N GLN A 50 -8.55 -4.22 4.85
CA GLN A 50 -8.42 -2.87 4.29
C GLN A 50 -7.81 -2.91 2.89
N THR A 51 -8.40 -2.13 1.98
CA THR A 51 -7.88 -1.92 0.63
C THR A 51 -7.10 -0.62 0.58
N LEU A 52 -5.84 -0.68 0.14
CA LEU A 52 -4.96 0.48 -0.01
C LEU A 52 -4.68 0.68 -1.49
N VAL A 53 -4.80 1.92 -1.96
CA VAL A 53 -4.47 2.24 -3.35
C VAL A 53 -3.00 2.66 -3.45
N VAL A 54 -2.22 1.92 -4.23
CA VAL A 54 -0.82 2.23 -4.49
C VAL A 54 -0.71 3.49 -5.36
N GLY A 55 0.12 4.42 -4.93
CA GLY A 55 0.29 5.76 -5.50
C GLY A 55 -0.68 6.82 -4.95
N ARG A 56 -1.72 6.44 -4.21
CA ARG A 56 -2.69 7.37 -3.61
C ARG A 56 -2.72 7.30 -2.09
N ASP A 57 -2.94 6.11 -1.53
CA ASP A 57 -2.94 5.86 -0.09
C ASP A 57 -1.55 5.47 0.40
N VAL A 58 -0.87 4.60 -0.36
CA VAL A 58 0.49 4.15 -0.04
C VAL A 58 1.42 4.30 -1.24
N PRO A 59 2.70 4.68 -1.07
CA PRO A 59 3.64 4.74 -2.19
C PRO A 59 3.99 3.33 -2.69
N ALA A 60 4.44 3.23 -3.94
CA ALA A 60 4.78 1.95 -4.57
C ALA A 60 5.86 1.18 -3.80
N GLU A 61 6.84 1.87 -3.23
CA GLU A 61 7.90 1.26 -2.42
C GLU A 61 7.35 0.57 -1.16
N THR A 62 6.40 1.21 -0.49
CA THR A 62 5.76 0.61 0.69
C THR A 62 4.83 -0.52 0.30
N ALA A 63 4.09 -0.39 -0.80
CA ALA A 63 3.26 -1.49 -1.32
C ALA A 63 4.08 -2.75 -1.63
N ASP A 64 5.24 -2.59 -2.27
CA ASP A 64 6.18 -3.69 -2.54
C ASP A 64 6.74 -4.29 -1.25
N LYS A 65 7.10 -3.46 -0.25
CA LYS A 65 7.47 -3.93 1.10
C LYS A 65 6.36 -4.75 1.75
N LEU A 66 5.11 -4.29 1.67
CA LEU A 66 3.95 -4.98 2.24
C LEU A 66 3.72 -6.32 1.53
N LEU A 67 3.77 -6.36 0.20
CA LEU A 67 3.66 -7.59 -0.59
C LEU A 67 4.80 -8.59 -0.31
N LYS A 68 5.99 -8.10 0.05
CA LYS A 68 7.14 -8.92 0.46
C LYS A 68 7.14 -9.28 1.95
N MET A 69 6.21 -8.74 2.74
CA MET A 69 6.16 -8.95 4.17
C MET A 69 5.67 -10.37 4.44
N ASP A 70 6.47 -11.19 5.14
CA ASP A 70 6.04 -12.57 5.46
C ASP A 70 4.99 -12.58 6.58
N SER A 71 5.06 -11.62 7.51
CA SER A 71 4.18 -11.58 8.69
C SER A 71 2.72 -11.30 8.36
N TRP A 72 2.43 -10.68 7.21
CA TRP A 72 1.09 -10.25 6.81
C TRP A 72 0.83 -10.51 5.34
N LYS A 73 -0.37 -10.98 5.03
CA LYS A 73 -0.75 -11.35 3.68
C LYS A 73 -1.38 -10.17 2.97
N PHE A 74 -0.75 -9.73 1.90
CA PHE A 74 -1.26 -8.68 1.02
C PHE A 74 -1.56 -9.29 -0.36
N GLU A 75 -2.73 -8.98 -0.90
CA GLU A 75 -3.14 -9.37 -2.24
C GLU A 75 -3.25 -8.15 -3.13
N GLU A 76 -2.53 -8.11 -4.25
CA GLU A 76 -2.74 -7.08 -5.26
C GLU A 76 -4.04 -7.37 -6.01
N VAL A 77 -5.00 -6.44 -5.94
CA VAL A 77 -6.24 -6.45 -6.70
C VAL A 77 -6.21 -5.32 -7.74
N LYS A 78 -6.59 -5.66 -8.97
CA LYS A 78 -6.58 -4.76 -10.12
C LYS A 78 -7.95 -4.13 -10.34
#